data_AF-A0AAP0L5S5-F1
#
_entry.id   AF-A0AAP0L5S5-F1
#
_cell.length_a   1.000
_cell.length_b   1.000
_cell.length_c   1.000
_cell.angle_alpha   90.00
_cell.angle_beta   90.00
_cell.angle_gamma   90.00
#
_symmetry.space_group_name_H-M   'P 1'
#
loop_
_entity.id
_entity.type
_entity.pdbx_description
1 polymer ?
#
loop_
_entity_poly.entity_id
_entity_poly.type
_entity_poly.pdbx_seq_one_letter_code
_entity_poly.pdbx_strand_id
1 'polypeptide(L)'
;MVTVKENLESSPYYKIPFSHVVAKKRAKNVYWGCKWNVKDICQATTVLVVHGLCLFAPFYFNWKAVWLGVVLSWITGIGITVSFHRNLAHSSFKLPKGDPIDWVSIHKYHHKYVDTERDPHSPVEGFWFSHVNWLFDMDYMNQKTGVRIVLTLHGTFLVNSACHIWGRRDWNTRDLSKNNWLVAILTFGEGWHNNHHAFEFSATFSQRWWQVDFGWCLIKLMETIGLATEVKVPSEVHKQKMMIPST
;
A
#
# COMPACT_ATOMS: atom_id res chain seq x y z
N MET A 1 0.51 -30.86 32.90
CA MET A 1 0.74 -30.53 31.48
C MET A 1 -0.19 -29.37 31.15
N VAL A 2 0.32 -28.13 31.20
CA VAL A 2 -0.41 -26.97 30.66
C VAL A 2 -0.32 -27.10 29.14
N THR A 3 -1.46 -27.32 28.51
CA THR A 3 -1.53 -27.63 27.07
C THR A 3 -1.14 -26.41 26.26
N VAL A 4 -0.33 -26.59 25.22
CA VAL A 4 0.16 -25.52 24.31
C VAL A 4 -0.95 -24.60 23.76
N LYS A 5 -2.22 -25.07 23.75
CA LYS A 5 -3.41 -24.27 23.44
C LYS A 5 -3.70 -23.13 24.44
N GLU A 6 -3.51 -23.33 25.74
CA GLU A 6 -3.82 -22.31 26.77
C GLU A 6 -2.87 -21.10 26.70
N ASN A 7 -1.65 -21.29 26.21
CA ASN A 7 -0.68 -20.21 25.99
C ASN A 7 -0.98 -19.33 24.76
N LEU A 8 -1.80 -19.80 23.81
CA LEU A 8 -2.16 -19.01 22.62
C LEU A 8 -3.40 -18.13 22.85
N GLU A 9 -4.35 -18.56 23.67
CA GLU A 9 -5.54 -17.75 24.00
C GLU A 9 -5.19 -16.53 24.87
N SER A 10 -4.25 -16.68 25.79
CA SER A 10 -3.75 -15.63 26.70
C SER A 10 -2.68 -14.72 26.08
N SER A 11 -2.08 -15.11 24.94
CA SER A 11 -1.07 -14.29 24.27
C SER A 11 -1.65 -12.96 23.79
N PRO A 12 -0.95 -11.82 23.95
CA PRO A 12 -1.36 -10.54 23.37
C PRO A 12 -1.17 -10.51 21.84
N TYR A 13 -0.80 -11.63 21.22
CA TYR A 13 -0.58 -11.76 19.78
C TYR A 13 -1.46 -12.85 19.17
N TYR A 14 -1.70 -12.76 17.86
CA TYR A 14 -2.39 -13.78 17.06
C TYR A 14 -1.74 -13.92 15.68
N LYS A 15 -1.82 -15.13 15.09
CA LYS A 15 -1.30 -15.39 13.74
C LYS A 15 -2.36 -15.03 12.70
N ILE A 16 -2.00 -14.26 11.68
CA ILE A 16 -2.92 -13.94 10.59
C ILE A 16 -3.14 -15.19 9.71
N PRO A 17 -4.38 -15.58 9.37
CA PRO A 17 -4.67 -16.78 8.59
C PRO A 17 -3.89 -16.86 7.28
N PHE A 18 -3.46 -18.07 6.92
CA PHE A 18 -2.70 -18.36 5.69
C PHE A 18 -1.40 -17.55 5.53
N SER A 19 -0.83 -17.05 6.62
CA SER A 19 0.41 -16.28 6.61
C SER A 19 1.35 -16.70 7.73
N HIS A 20 2.61 -16.25 7.66
CA HIS A 20 3.57 -16.36 8.76
C HIS A 20 3.60 -15.10 9.65
N VAL A 21 2.73 -14.12 9.37
CA VAL A 21 2.72 -12.84 10.09
C VAL A 21 1.97 -13.00 11.41
N VAL A 22 2.57 -12.46 12.47
CA VAL A 22 1.99 -12.41 13.81
C VAL A 22 1.62 -10.95 14.09
N ALA A 23 0.36 -10.72 14.42
CA ALA A 23 -0.18 -9.40 14.74
C ALA A 23 -0.47 -9.27 16.23
N LYS A 24 -0.39 -8.04 16.74
CA LYS A 24 -0.73 -7.71 18.13
C LYS A 24 -2.24 -7.57 18.25
N LYS A 25 -2.82 -8.14 19.30
CA LYS A 25 -4.21 -7.87 19.71
C LYS A 25 -4.24 -6.42 20.18
N ARG A 26 -4.95 -5.54 19.46
CA ARG A 26 -5.08 -4.14 19.86
C ARG A 26 -5.88 -4.05 21.16
N ALA A 27 -5.32 -3.34 22.14
CA ALA A 27 -5.96 -3.15 23.45
C ALA A 27 -7.21 -2.26 23.40
N LYS A 28 -7.30 -1.36 22.41
CA LYS A 28 -8.48 -0.54 22.14
C LYS A 28 -9.15 -0.98 20.84
N ASN A 29 -10.47 -1.12 20.91
CA ASN A 29 -11.29 -1.33 19.74
C ASN A 29 -11.42 0.01 18.99
N VAL A 30 -11.19 0.02 17.67
CA VAL A 30 -11.26 1.25 16.84
C VAL A 30 -12.69 1.80 16.80
N TYR A 31 -13.70 0.95 16.92
CA TYR A 31 -15.11 1.32 16.80
C TYR A 31 -15.74 1.62 18.16
N TRP A 32 -15.37 0.87 19.19
CA TRP A 32 -16.01 0.93 20.51
C TRP A 32 -15.09 1.56 21.57
N GLY A 33 -15.55 2.63 22.20
CA GLY A 33 -14.81 3.34 23.26
C GLY A 33 -13.80 4.39 22.76
N CYS A 34 -13.75 4.64 21.45
CA CYS A 34 -13.02 5.78 20.87
C CYS A 34 -13.79 7.08 21.07
N LYS A 35 -13.07 8.17 21.37
CA LYS A 35 -13.62 9.54 21.32
C LYS A 35 -13.54 10.01 19.87
N TRP A 36 -14.63 9.88 19.13
CA TRP A 36 -14.70 10.36 17.75
C TRP A 36 -14.66 11.87 17.72
N ASN A 37 -13.68 12.44 17.04
CA ASN A 37 -13.66 13.87 16.78
C ASN A 37 -14.52 14.19 15.53
N VAL A 38 -14.81 15.48 15.30
CA VAL A 38 -15.65 15.91 14.16
C VAL A 38 -15.09 15.41 12.82
N LYS A 39 -13.77 15.29 12.68
CA LYS A 39 -13.13 14.86 11.44
C LYS A 39 -13.32 13.36 11.22
N ASP A 40 -13.19 12.54 12.26
CA ASP A 40 -13.46 11.10 12.19
C ASP A 40 -14.91 10.86 11.76
N ILE A 41 -15.85 11.64 12.33
CA ILE A 41 -17.27 11.58 11.98
C ILE A 41 -17.48 11.98 10.52
N CYS A 42 -16.91 13.08 10.06
CA CYS A 42 -16.99 13.50 8.65
C CYS A 42 -16.43 12.44 7.70
N GLN A 43 -15.30 11.81 8.06
CA GLN A 43 -14.65 10.80 7.25
C GLN A 43 -15.47 9.51 7.18
N ALA A 44 -15.91 8.98 8.32
CA ALA A 44 -16.78 7.80 8.36
C ALA A 44 -18.11 8.05 7.65
N THR A 45 -18.71 9.23 7.84
CA THR A 45 -19.94 9.62 7.13
C THR A 45 -19.71 9.64 5.62
N THR A 46 -18.60 10.21 5.14
CA THR A 46 -18.28 10.23 3.71
C THR A 46 -18.11 8.82 3.16
N VAL A 47 -17.39 7.94 3.86
CA VAL A 47 -17.26 6.53 3.47
C VAL A 47 -18.63 5.86 3.39
N LEU A 48 -19.46 5.98 4.43
CA LEU A 48 -20.77 5.35 4.50
C LEU A 48 -21.72 5.85 3.41
N VAL A 49 -21.72 7.16 3.14
CA VAL A 49 -22.53 7.75 2.07
C VAL A 49 -22.09 7.22 0.71
N VAL A 50 -20.78 7.22 0.41
CA VAL A 50 -20.27 6.72 -0.88
C VAL A 50 -20.61 5.24 -1.08
N HIS A 51 -20.40 4.40 -0.05
CA HIS A 51 -20.72 2.96 -0.16
C HIS A 51 -22.23 2.70 -0.19
N GLY A 52 -23.02 3.49 0.55
CA GLY A 52 -24.48 3.45 0.50
C GLY A 52 -25.00 3.81 -0.89
N LEU A 53 -24.43 4.82 -1.55
CA LEU A 53 -24.75 5.17 -2.93
C LEU A 53 -24.44 4.03 -3.90
N CYS A 54 -23.36 3.25 -3.67
CA CYS A 54 -23.06 2.07 -4.49
C CYS A 54 -24.16 0.99 -4.45
N LEU A 55 -24.95 0.90 -3.38
CA LEU A 55 -26.09 -0.04 -3.31
C LEU A 55 -27.19 0.30 -4.32
N PHE A 56 -27.27 1.56 -4.76
CA PHE A 56 -28.23 1.99 -5.77
C PHE A 56 -27.73 1.79 -7.20
N ALA A 57 -26.46 1.42 -7.40
CA ALA A 57 -25.86 1.24 -8.73
C ALA A 57 -26.63 0.28 -9.65
N PRO A 58 -27.22 -0.85 -9.18
CA PRO A 58 -27.99 -1.74 -10.05
C PRO A 58 -29.23 -1.07 -10.68
N PHE A 59 -29.84 -0.09 -10.01
CA PHE A 59 -31.04 0.60 -10.50
C PHE A 59 -30.74 1.66 -11.57
N TYR A 60 -29.47 2.07 -11.68
CA TYR A 60 -28.99 3.08 -12.64
C TYR A 60 -27.90 2.51 -13.55
N PHE A 61 -27.91 1.19 -13.77
CA PHE A 61 -26.88 0.50 -14.53
C PHE A 61 -26.80 1.03 -15.97
N ASN A 62 -25.59 1.39 -16.39
CA ASN A 62 -25.31 1.87 -17.74
C ASN A 62 -23.90 1.43 -18.15
N TRP A 63 -23.80 0.67 -19.25
CA TRP A 63 -22.51 0.22 -19.78
C TRP A 63 -21.55 1.37 -20.08
N LYS A 64 -22.04 2.53 -20.53
CA LYS A 64 -21.19 3.71 -20.74
C LYS A 64 -20.61 4.22 -19.41
N ALA A 65 -21.39 4.21 -18.34
CA ALA A 65 -20.94 4.61 -17.01
C ALA A 65 -19.95 3.60 -16.41
N VAL A 66 -20.15 2.30 -16.65
CA VAL A 66 -19.18 1.25 -16.27
C VAL A 66 -17.84 1.48 -16.96
N TRP A 67 -17.84 1.64 -18.28
CA TRP A 67 -16.60 1.89 -19.03
C TRP A 67 -15.93 3.20 -18.64
N LEU A 68 -16.71 4.26 -18.41
CA LEU A 68 -16.18 5.52 -17.89
C LEU A 68 -15.52 5.32 -16.52
N GLY A 69 -16.15 4.59 -15.61
CA GLY A 69 -15.58 4.26 -14.30
C GLY A 69 -14.29 3.45 -14.41
N VAL A 70 -14.23 2.48 -15.32
CA VAL A 70 -13.00 1.72 -15.62
C VAL A 70 -11.91 2.65 -16.11
N VAL A 71 -12.17 3.50 -17.11
CA VAL A 71 -11.18 4.44 -17.65
C VAL A 71 -10.69 5.41 -16.58
N LEU A 72 -11.58 5.99 -15.78
CA LEU A 72 -11.22 6.90 -14.69
C LEU A 72 -10.38 6.18 -13.63
N SER A 73 -10.73 4.94 -13.25
CA SER A 73 -9.95 4.15 -12.29
C SER A 73 -8.52 3.87 -12.78
N TRP A 74 -8.36 3.63 -14.08
CA TRP A 74 -7.07 3.44 -14.73
C TRP A 74 -6.24 4.72 -14.70
N ILE A 75 -6.84 5.86 -15.10
CA ILE A 75 -6.15 7.16 -15.09
C ILE A 75 -5.70 7.52 -13.67
N THR A 76 -6.59 7.37 -12.68
CA THR A 76 -6.27 7.65 -11.28
C THR A 76 -5.20 6.71 -10.74
N GLY A 77 -5.34 5.40 -10.97
CA GLY A 77 -4.39 4.40 -10.49
C GLY A 77 -2.98 4.60 -11.04
N ILE A 78 -2.87 4.82 -12.36
CA ILE A 78 -1.60 5.15 -13.02
C ILE A 78 -1.03 6.47 -12.49
N GLY A 79 -1.88 7.50 -12.31
CA GLY A 79 -1.45 8.78 -11.74
C GLY A 79 -0.79 8.62 -10.38
N ILE A 80 -1.32 7.73 -9.55
CA ILE A 80 -0.78 7.48 -8.20
C ILE A 80 0.51 6.67 -8.26
N THR A 81 0.53 5.57 -9.01
CA THR A 81 1.73 4.74 -9.17
C THR A 81 2.90 5.51 -9.79
N VAL A 82 2.66 6.26 -10.87
CA VAL A 82 3.73 6.92 -11.62
C VAL A 82 4.10 8.26 -11.00
N SER A 83 3.13 9.10 -10.62
CA SER A 83 3.40 10.44 -10.10
C SER A 83 3.65 10.43 -8.59
N PHE A 84 2.67 10.04 -7.79
CA PHE A 84 2.76 10.15 -6.33
C PHE A 84 3.81 9.21 -5.75
N HIS A 85 3.82 7.96 -6.21
CA HIS A 85 4.69 6.94 -5.67
C HIS A 85 6.12 7.00 -6.24
N ARG A 86 6.29 6.74 -7.54
CA ARG A 86 7.65 6.60 -8.12
C ARG A 86 8.36 7.94 -8.30
N ASN A 87 7.68 8.97 -8.80
CA ASN A 87 8.32 10.27 -9.02
C ASN A 87 8.45 11.06 -7.71
N LEU A 88 7.36 11.36 -7.01
CA LEU A 88 7.38 12.30 -5.89
C LEU A 88 7.87 11.68 -4.58
N ALA A 89 7.47 10.45 -4.25
CA ALA A 89 7.92 9.81 -3.03
C ALA A 89 9.33 9.25 -3.14
N HIS A 90 9.66 8.57 -4.24
CA HIS A 90 10.95 7.88 -4.41
C HIS A 90 11.95 8.54 -5.36
N SER A 91 11.53 9.55 -6.12
CA SER A 91 12.41 10.24 -7.08
C SER A 91 13.13 9.27 -8.02
N SER A 92 12.39 8.26 -8.49
CA SER A 92 12.87 7.20 -9.35
C SER A 92 13.18 7.67 -10.77
N PHE A 93 12.63 8.81 -11.18
CA PHE A 93 12.86 9.53 -12.44
C PHE A 93 12.45 11.00 -12.24
N LYS A 94 12.73 11.89 -13.21
CA LYS A 94 12.37 13.32 -13.15
C LYS A 94 11.23 13.68 -14.13
N LEU A 95 10.27 14.47 -13.66
CA LEU A 95 9.20 15.16 -14.42
C LEU A 95 9.07 16.62 -13.94
N PRO A 96 8.38 17.51 -14.70
CA PRO A 96 7.96 18.82 -14.19
C PRO A 96 7.19 18.70 -12.87
N LYS A 97 7.52 19.55 -11.88
CA LYS A 97 7.02 19.41 -10.51
C LYS A 97 5.50 19.65 -10.42
N GLY A 98 4.81 18.79 -9.67
CA GLY A 98 3.47 18.99 -9.13
C GLY A 98 3.46 18.71 -7.62
N ASP A 99 2.50 19.25 -6.87
CA ASP A 99 2.53 19.24 -5.39
C ASP A 99 1.38 18.44 -4.77
N PRO A 100 1.69 17.25 -4.20
CA PRO A 100 0.89 16.58 -3.19
C PRO A 100 1.76 16.12 -1.99
N ILE A 101 2.08 17.04 -1.08
CA ILE A 101 2.97 16.82 0.06
C ILE A 101 2.51 15.71 1.04
N ASP A 102 1.20 15.54 1.22
CA ASP A 102 0.65 14.70 2.29
C ASP A 102 0.87 13.20 2.03
N TRP A 103 0.50 12.71 0.85
CA TRP A 103 0.68 11.30 0.49
C TRP A 103 2.16 10.90 0.50
N VAL A 104 3.01 11.76 -0.06
CA VAL A 104 4.46 11.56 -0.11
C VAL A 104 5.05 11.44 1.28
N SER A 105 4.60 12.28 2.23
CA SER A 105 5.10 12.25 3.60
C SER A 105 4.74 10.94 4.31
N ILE A 106 3.47 10.51 4.22
CA ILE A 106 3.02 9.25 4.83
C ILE A 106 3.76 8.05 4.24
N HIS A 107 3.93 8.03 2.92
CA HIS A 107 4.65 6.94 2.24
C HIS A 107 6.13 6.86 2.65
N LYS A 108 6.82 8.00 2.71
CA LYS A 108 8.21 8.06 3.23
C LYS A 108 8.30 7.61 4.68
N TYR A 109 7.31 7.96 5.50
CA TYR A 109 7.25 7.55 6.90
C TYR A 109 7.05 6.04 7.04
N HIS A 110 6.19 5.44 6.20
CA HIS A 110 6.02 3.99 6.11
C HIS A 110 7.34 3.30 5.77
N HIS A 111 8.03 3.69 4.68
CA HIS A 111 9.33 3.11 4.33
C HIS A 111 10.37 3.21 5.47
N LYS A 112 10.38 4.33 6.18
CA LYS A 112 11.33 4.57 7.28
C LYS A 112 11.09 3.68 8.50
N TYR A 113 9.84 3.35 8.79
CA TYR A 113 9.44 2.64 10.02
C TYR A 113 8.64 1.36 9.75
N VAL A 114 8.76 0.82 8.54
CA VAL A 114 7.98 -0.29 7.99
C VAL A 114 7.83 -1.45 8.97
N ASP A 115 6.59 -1.94 9.11
CA ASP A 115 6.24 -3.08 9.97
C ASP A 115 6.63 -2.91 11.46
N THR A 116 6.78 -1.67 11.93
CA THR A 116 6.95 -1.35 13.36
C THR A 116 5.73 -0.66 13.93
N GLU A 117 5.70 -0.47 15.25
CA GLU A 117 4.67 0.33 15.92
C GLU A 117 4.68 1.81 15.50
N ARG A 118 5.74 2.30 14.82
CA ARG A 118 5.79 3.69 14.31
C ARG A 118 5.19 3.83 12.91
N ASP A 119 5.09 2.76 12.14
CA ASP A 119 4.46 2.79 10.81
C ASP A 119 2.97 3.20 10.92
N PRO A 120 2.50 4.21 10.16
CA PRO A 120 1.13 4.71 10.21
C PRO A 120 0.07 3.68 9.83
N HIS A 121 0.38 2.70 9.01
CA HIS A 121 -0.56 1.68 8.57
C HIS A 121 0.06 0.29 8.61
N SER A 122 0.77 0.03 9.71
CA SER A 122 1.52 -1.20 9.94
C SER A 122 0.61 -2.45 9.93
N PRO A 123 0.96 -3.51 9.17
CA PRO A 123 0.21 -4.77 9.17
C PRO A 123 0.32 -5.53 10.50
N VAL A 124 1.29 -5.20 11.36
CA VAL A 124 1.42 -5.80 12.70
C VAL A 124 0.28 -5.40 13.65
N GLU A 125 -0.45 -4.33 13.33
CA GLU A 125 -1.67 -3.90 14.02
C GLU A 125 -2.93 -4.67 13.53
N GLY A 126 -2.77 -5.53 12.53
CA GLY A 126 -3.80 -6.40 11.98
C GLY A 126 -4.24 -6.03 10.56
N PHE A 127 -4.76 -7.02 9.82
CA PHE A 127 -5.15 -6.89 8.42
C PHE A 127 -6.14 -5.74 8.17
N TRP A 128 -7.26 -5.70 8.91
CA TRP A 128 -8.26 -4.64 8.73
C TRP A 128 -7.72 -3.26 9.11
N PHE A 129 -6.76 -3.21 10.03
CA PHE A 129 -6.13 -1.96 10.37
C PHE A 129 -5.28 -1.41 9.24
N SER A 130 -4.32 -2.17 8.71
CA SER A 130 -3.49 -1.72 7.58
C SER A 130 -4.27 -1.55 6.28
N HIS A 131 -5.38 -2.27 6.12
CA HIS A 131 -6.22 -2.19 4.93
C HIS A 131 -7.14 -0.96 4.90
N VAL A 132 -7.76 -0.57 6.03
CA VAL A 132 -8.74 0.54 5.99
C VAL A 132 -8.92 1.27 7.32
N ASN A 133 -8.76 0.61 8.47
CA ASN A 133 -9.15 1.25 9.74
C ASN A 133 -8.23 2.39 10.18
N TRP A 134 -6.99 2.44 9.71
CA TRP A 134 -6.08 3.56 9.97
C TRP A 134 -6.63 4.91 9.49
N LEU A 135 -7.52 4.88 8.49
CA LEU A 135 -8.20 6.07 7.97
C LEU A 135 -9.25 6.66 8.91
N PHE A 136 -9.65 5.97 9.97
CA PHE A 136 -10.70 6.45 10.89
C PHE A 136 -10.13 6.90 12.23
N ASP A 137 -8.82 6.89 12.41
CA ASP A 137 -8.13 7.28 13.62
C ASP A 137 -7.21 8.49 13.33
N MET A 138 -7.83 9.66 13.12
CA MET A 138 -7.09 10.86 12.70
C MET A 138 -6.09 11.33 13.76
N ASP A 139 -6.40 11.14 15.03
CA ASP A 139 -5.50 11.50 16.13
C ASP A 139 -4.25 10.60 16.14
N TYR A 140 -4.41 9.29 15.90
CA TYR A 140 -3.30 8.38 15.70
C TYR A 140 -2.43 8.75 14.48
N MET A 141 -3.05 9.09 13.36
CA MET A 141 -2.32 9.49 12.14
C MET A 141 -1.56 10.80 12.31
N ASN A 142 -2.18 11.79 12.96
CA ASN A 142 -1.54 13.06 13.28
C ASN A 142 -0.35 12.88 14.22
N GLN A 143 -0.47 12.02 15.24
CA GLN A 143 0.63 11.71 16.16
C GLN A 143 1.83 11.07 15.46
N LYS A 144 1.59 10.24 14.44
CA LYS A 144 2.65 9.50 13.74
C LYS A 144 3.28 10.27 12.59
N THR A 145 2.48 10.97 11.79
CA THR A 145 2.94 11.50 10.49
C THR A 145 2.81 13.02 10.36
N GLY A 146 2.07 13.68 11.25
CA GLY A 146 1.85 15.13 11.21
C GLY A 146 1.08 15.64 9.99
N VAL A 147 0.43 14.74 9.25
CA VAL A 147 -0.09 14.95 7.89
C VAL A 147 -1.53 14.46 7.77
N ARG A 148 -2.33 15.11 6.93
CA ARG A 148 -3.77 14.84 6.74
C ARG A 148 -4.00 14.16 5.38
N ILE A 149 -4.71 13.03 5.33
CA ILE A 149 -5.03 12.34 4.08
C ILE A 149 -6.53 12.27 3.81
N VAL A 150 -6.88 12.40 2.53
CA VAL A 150 -8.22 12.31 1.94
C VAL A 150 -8.44 10.96 1.23
N LEU A 151 -9.72 10.61 1.18
CA LEU A 151 -10.36 9.40 0.66
C LEU A 151 -9.96 8.90 -0.73
N THR A 152 -10.16 7.58 -0.81
CA THR A 152 -10.18 6.69 -1.98
C THR A 152 -8.82 6.09 -2.24
N LEU A 153 -8.67 4.78 -1.95
CA LEU A 153 -8.11 3.74 -2.82
C LEU A 153 -8.02 2.41 -2.04
N HIS A 154 -9.11 1.65 -2.01
CA HIS A 154 -9.08 0.27 -1.53
C HIS A 154 -7.99 -0.55 -2.24
N GLY A 155 -7.78 -0.30 -3.54
CA GLY A 155 -6.70 -0.92 -4.32
C GLY A 155 -5.31 -0.58 -3.79
N THR A 156 -5.01 0.68 -3.48
CA THR A 156 -3.71 1.08 -2.91
C THR A 156 -3.51 0.51 -1.51
N PHE A 157 -4.56 0.45 -0.70
CA PHE A 157 -4.43 -0.12 0.65
C PHE A 157 -4.28 -1.65 0.67
N LEU A 158 -4.72 -2.35 -0.38
CA LEU A 158 -4.38 -3.76 -0.58
C LEU A 158 -2.87 -3.97 -0.68
N VAL A 159 -2.12 -3.00 -1.21
CA VAL A 159 -0.65 -3.09 -1.27
C VAL A 159 -0.08 -3.15 0.15
N ASN A 160 -0.43 -2.18 1.00
CA ASN A 160 0.07 -2.12 2.39
C ASN A 160 -0.35 -3.31 3.25
N SER A 161 -1.54 -3.86 3.00
CA SER A 161 -2.10 -4.98 3.77
C SER A 161 -1.71 -6.32 3.16
N ALA A 162 -2.25 -6.65 1.99
CA ALA A 162 -2.06 -7.96 1.38
C ALA A 162 -0.61 -8.23 0.98
N CYS A 163 0.15 -7.24 0.48
CA CYS A 163 1.53 -7.48 0.08
C CYS A 163 2.51 -7.55 1.26
N HIS A 164 2.14 -7.19 2.49
CA HIS A 164 2.97 -7.51 3.67
C HIS A 164 2.55 -8.81 4.36
N ILE A 165 1.35 -9.31 4.06
CA ILE A 165 0.81 -10.50 4.73
C ILE A 165 0.93 -11.74 3.85
N TRP A 166 0.61 -11.65 2.56
CA TRP A 166 0.55 -12.79 1.63
C TRP A 166 1.35 -12.56 0.35
N GLY A 167 2.07 -13.59 -0.08
CA GLY A 167 2.85 -13.57 -1.31
C GLY A 167 4.23 -14.20 -1.14
N ARG A 168 5.12 -13.91 -2.08
CA ARG A 168 6.48 -14.45 -2.13
C ARG A 168 7.51 -13.39 -1.76
N ARG A 169 8.51 -13.76 -0.98
CA ARG A 169 9.67 -12.92 -0.69
C ARG A 169 10.83 -13.38 -1.58
N ASP A 170 11.20 -12.55 -2.56
CA ASP A 170 12.27 -12.85 -3.51
C ASP A 170 13.61 -12.20 -3.11
N TRP A 171 13.55 -11.15 -2.30
CA TRP A 171 14.68 -10.36 -1.85
C TRP A 171 14.74 -10.27 -0.32
N ASN A 172 15.96 -10.21 0.20
CA ASN A 172 16.25 -10.11 1.62
C ASN A 172 16.06 -8.67 2.14
N THR A 173 14.81 -8.22 2.19
CA THR A 173 14.43 -6.94 2.83
C THR A 173 14.47 -7.06 4.36
N ARG A 174 14.26 -5.98 5.11
CA ARG A 174 14.18 -6.01 6.59
C ARG A 174 12.76 -6.10 7.13
N ASP A 175 11.79 -5.87 6.27
CA ASP A 175 10.35 -5.87 6.53
C ASP A 175 9.69 -7.21 6.19
N LEU A 176 8.37 -7.25 6.15
CA LEU A 176 7.51 -8.37 5.81
C LEU A 176 6.98 -8.30 4.37
N SER A 177 7.48 -7.36 3.55
CA SER A 177 7.01 -7.16 2.17
C SER A 177 7.12 -8.44 1.33
N LYS A 178 6.14 -8.63 0.45
CA LYS A 178 5.96 -9.80 -0.43
C LYS A 178 5.47 -9.35 -1.79
N ASN A 179 5.92 -10.06 -2.82
CA ASN A 179 5.39 -10.01 -4.16
C ASN A 179 4.07 -10.78 -4.22
N ASN A 180 3.00 -10.09 -4.63
CA ASN A 180 1.66 -10.64 -4.84
C ASN A 180 1.18 -10.30 -6.25
N TRP A 181 1.13 -11.30 -7.13
CA TRP A 181 0.84 -11.11 -8.56
C TRP A 181 -0.59 -10.61 -8.81
N LEU A 182 -1.56 -11.04 -8.01
CA LEU A 182 -2.95 -10.62 -8.17
C LEU A 182 -3.10 -9.15 -7.79
N VAL A 183 -2.49 -8.75 -6.67
CA VAL A 183 -2.44 -7.33 -6.29
C VAL A 183 -1.70 -6.54 -7.37
N ALA A 184 -0.57 -7.05 -7.89
CA ALA A 184 0.21 -6.35 -8.91
C ALA A 184 -0.59 -6.03 -10.18
N ILE A 185 -1.45 -6.95 -10.64
CA ILE A 185 -2.34 -6.69 -11.78
C ILE A 185 -3.37 -5.62 -11.44
N LEU A 186 -4.00 -5.70 -10.26
CA LEU A 186 -5.05 -4.78 -9.82
C LEU A 186 -4.52 -3.37 -9.51
N THR A 187 -3.23 -3.27 -9.15
CA THR A 187 -2.59 -2.02 -8.69
C THR A 187 -1.47 -1.59 -9.62
N PHE A 188 -1.53 -1.95 -10.89
CA PHE A 188 -0.64 -1.43 -11.94
C PHE A 188 0.87 -1.67 -11.72
N GLY A 189 1.22 -2.73 -10.98
CA GLY A 189 2.58 -3.15 -10.68
C GLY A 189 2.97 -3.03 -9.19
N GLU A 190 2.20 -2.30 -8.37
CA GLU A 190 2.53 -2.04 -6.95
C GLU A 190 2.60 -3.31 -6.09
N GLY A 191 1.90 -4.37 -6.51
CA GLY A 191 1.93 -5.66 -5.83
C GLY A 191 3.25 -6.42 -5.93
N TRP A 192 4.21 -5.99 -6.77
CA TRP A 192 5.60 -6.45 -6.71
C TRP A 192 6.34 -5.78 -5.55
N HIS A 193 5.77 -5.91 -4.35
CA HIS A 193 6.06 -5.04 -3.23
C HIS A 193 7.39 -5.39 -2.56
N ASN A 194 7.77 -6.66 -2.53
CA ASN A 194 9.09 -7.04 -2.05
C ASN A 194 10.22 -6.58 -2.98
N ASN A 195 9.97 -6.56 -4.30
CA ASN A 195 10.90 -5.94 -5.24
C ASN A 195 11.05 -4.45 -4.98
N HIS A 196 9.93 -3.76 -4.77
CA HIS A 196 9.90 -2.33 -4.44
C HIS A 196 10.65 -2.03 -3.15
N HIS A 197 10.38 -2.75 -2.06
CA HIS A 197 11.09 -2.56 -0.78
C HIS A 197 12.59 -2.90 -0.85
N ALA A 198 12.99 -3.80 -1.75
CA ALA A 198 14.41 -4.08 -2.00
C ALA A 198 15.10 -2.95 -2.79
N PHE A 199 14.38 -2.28 -3.69
CA PHE A 199 14.92 -1.26 -4.59
C PHE A 199 13.99 -0.04 -4.66
N GLU A 200 13.77 0.62 -3.51
CA GLU A 200 12.78 1.70 -3.39
C GLU A 200 13.01 2.86 -4.37
N PHE A 201 14.26 3.12 -4.73
CA PHE A 201 14.65 4.12 -5.71
C PHE A 201 14.30 3.74 -7.17
N SER A 202 13.94 2.49 -7.45
CA SER A 202 13.76 2.01 -8.81
C SER A 202 12.46 2.50 -9.43
N ALA A 203 12.54 2.88 -10.71
CA ALA A 203 11.39 3.26 -11.51
C ALA A 203 10.57 2.05 -11.98
N THR A 204 11.10 0.82 -11.84
CA THR A 204 10.38 -0.42 -12.15
C THR A 204 10.22 -1.25 -10.89
N PHE A 205 9.01 -1.78 -10.67
CA PHE A 205 8.78 -2.75 -9.61
C PHE A 205 8.98 -4.18 -10.11
N SER A 206 9.10 -4.37 -11.43
CA SER A 206 9.38 -5.67 -12.02
C SER A 206 10.87 -5.97 -12.05
N GLN A 207 11.25 -7.13 -11.53
CA GLN A 207 12.63 -7.64 -11.54
C GLN A 207 12.79 -8.92 -12.36
N ARG A 208 11.67 -9.42 -12.94
CA ARG A 208 11.64 -10.57 -13.84
C ARG A 208 10.80 -10.23 -15.08
N TRP A 209 11.13 -10.82 -16.22
CA TRP A 209 10.51 -10.51 -17.51
C TRP A 209 8.99 -10.74 -17.57
N TRP A 210 8.47 -11.68 -16.76
CA TRP A 210 7.05 -12.02 -16.71
C TRP A 210 6.25 -11.17 -15.71
N GLN A 211 6.92 -10.34 -14.89
CA GLN A 211 6.25 -9.44 -13.96
C GLN A 211 5.67 -8.27 -14.74
N VAL A 212 4.34 -8.18 -14.76
CA VAL A 212 3.61 -7.11 -15.43
C VAL A 212 3.64 -5.85 -14.56
N ASP A 213 4.13 -4.74 -15.10
CA ASP A 213 4.19 -3.45 -14.43
C ASP A 213 3.78 -2.35 -15.42
N PHE A 214 2.50 -1.98 -15.38
CA PHE A 214 1.94 -0.97 -16.26
C PHE A 214 2.52 0.42 -16.01
N GLY A 215 2.87 0.73 -14.75
CA GLY A 215 3.59 1.97 -14.41
C GLY A 215 4.94 2.06 -15.11
N TRP A 216 5.69 0.95 -15.16
CA TRP A 216 6.96 0.87 -15.87
C TRP A 216 6.81 1.05 -17.37
N CYS A 217 5.80 0.40 -17.99
CA CYS A 217 5.51 0.60 -19.41
C CYS A 217 5.25 2.08 -19.75
N LEU A 218 4.49 2.79 -18.90
CA LEU A 218 4.24 4.22 -19.11
C LEU A 218 5.50 5.06 -18.90
N ILE A 219 6.31 4.77 -17.88
CA ILE A 219 7.58 5.48 -17.66
C ILE A 219 8.53 5.29 -18.85
N LYS A 220 8.63 4.08 -19.39
CA LYS A 220 9.40 3.81 -20.61
C LYS A 220 8.88 4.59 -21.81
N LEU A 221 7.56 4.68 -21.99
CA LEU A 221 6.98 5.52 -23.04
C LEU A 221 7.38 6.99 -22.84
N MET A 222 7.23 7.54 -21.63
CA MET A 222 7.61 8.92 -21.33
C MET A 222 9.11 9.16 -21.54
N GLU A 223 9.97 8.18 -21.22
CA GLU A 223 11.41 8.25 -21.46
C GLU A 223 11.72 8.28 -22.97
N THR A 224 11.04 7.46 -23.78
CA THR A 224 11.27 7.43 -25.24
C THR A 224 10.92 8.74 -25.95
N ILE A 225 9.97 9.51 -25.41
CA ILE A 225 9.59 10.82 -25.93
C ILE A 225 10.28 11.99 -25.20
N GLY A 226 11.25 11.69 -24.32
CA GLY A 226 12.07 12.69 -23.63
C GLY A 226 11.41 13.42 -22.46
N LEU A 227 10.22 12.98 -22.01
CA LEU A 227 9.53 13.57 -20.87
C LEU A 227 10.08 13.09 -19.53
N ALA A 228 10.38 11.80 -19.40
CA ALA A 228 10.99 11.24 -18.21
C ALA A 228 12.51 11.15 -18.40
N THR A 229 13.27 11.74 -17.49
CA THR A 229 14.74 11.71 -17.51
C THR A 229 15.30 11.12 -16.22
N GLU A 230 16.57 10.72 -16.23
CA GLU A 230 17.26 10.14 -15.07
C GLU A 230 16.51 8.94 -14.45
N VAL A 231 15.99 8.06 -15.30
CA VAL A 231 15.23 6.87 -14.89
C VAL A 231 16.16 5.86 -14.22
N LYS A 232 15.88 5.53 -12.96
CA LYS A 232 16.72 4.67 -12.12
C LYS A 232 16.24 3.22 -12.13
N VAL A 233 17.16 2.28 -12.30
CA VAL A 233 16.92 0.84 -12.18
C VAL A 233 18.04 0.17 -11.37
N PRO A 234 17.78 -0.93 -10.65
CA PRO A 234 18.80 -1.60 -9.87
C PRO A 234 19.84 -2.25 -10.79
N SER A 235 21.12 -2.04 -10.47
CA SER A 235 22.23 -2.76 -11.08
C SER A 235 22.31 -4.19 -10.55
N GLU A 236 23.07 -5.05 -11.22
CA GLU A 236 23.30 -6.42 -10.73
C GLU A 236 23.98 -6.44 -9.36
N VAL A 237 24.83 -5.45 -9.05
CA VAL A 237 25.44 -5.30 -7.72
C VAL A 237 24.37 -5.00 -6.66
N HIS A 238 23.38 -4.14 -6.97
CA HIS A 238 22.26 -3.90 -6.07
C HIS A 238 21.48 -5.19 -5.83
N LYS A 239 21.19 -5.96 -6.89
CA LYS A 239 20.47 -7.23 -6.79
C LYS A 239 21.22 -8.26 -5.96
N GLN A 240 22.51 -8.45 -6.21
CA GLN A 240 23.35 -9.38 -5.45
C GLN A 240 23.34 -9.10 -3.94
N LYS A 241 23.40 -7.83 -3.54
CA LYS A 241 23.32 -7.43 -2.12
C LYS A 241 22.00 -7.80 -1.45
N MET A 242 20.93 -7.88 -2.23
CA MET A 242 19.58 -8.19 -1.74
C MET A 242 19.21 -9.67 -1.93
N MET A 243 20.09 -10.51 -2.50
CA MET A 243 19.79 -11.92 -2.67
C MET A 243 19.61 -12.60 -1.31
N ILE A 244 18.60 -13.46 -1.23
CA ILE A 244 18.43 -14.35 -0.07
C ILE A 244 19.57 -15.38 -0.15
N PRO A 245 20.38 -15.55 0.90
CA PRO A 245 21.45 -16.55 0.90
C PRO A 245 20.87 -17.93 0.61
N SER A 246 21.46 -18.63 -0.36
CA SER A 246 21.18 -20.06 -0.58
C SER A 246 21.56 -20.82 0.69
N THR A 247 20.59 -21.54 1.25
CA THR A 247 20.79 -22.44 2.41
C THR A 247 21.50 -23.71 1.99
#